data_AF-A0A382UYX2-F1
#
_entry.id   AF-A0A382UYX2-F1
#
_cell.length_a   1.000
_cell.length_b   1.000
_cell.length_c   1.000
_cell.angle_alpha   90.00
_cell.angle_beta   90.00
_cell.angle_gamma   90.00
#
_symmetry.space_group_name_H-M   'P 1'
#
loop_
_entity.id
_entity.type
_entity.pdbx_description
1 polymer ?
#
loop_
_entity_poly.entity_id
_entity_poly.type
_entity_poly.pdbx_seq_one_letter_code
_entity_poly.pdbx_strand_id
1 'polypeptide(L)'
;MSLRQQLSVKPWLAQRGVVADASGFVGTTPKVTLWVFLCVASVLFGLFIAAYFIRMAYADWRPIPVPALLWLNTVILIGSSMALQW
;
A
#
# COMPACT_ATOMS: atom_id res chain seq x y z
N MET A 1 -36.60 35.76 18.80
CA MET A 1 -35.23 35.20 18.85
C MET A 1 -34.43 35.77 17.70
N SER A 2 -33.26 36.36 17.94
CA SER A 2 -32.63 37.30 17.01
C SER A 2 -31.85 36.60 15.88
N LEU A 3 -32.06 37.02 14.62
CA LEU A 3 -31.33 36.53 13.44
C LEU A 3 -29.81 36.75 13.54
N ARG A 4 -29.39 37.77 14.30
CA ARG A 4 -27.98 38.05 14.56
C ARG A 4 -27.29 36.94 15.37
N GLN A 5 -28.01 36.26 16.25
CA GLN A 5 -27.48 35.11 17.00
C GLN A 5 -27.25 33.89 16.10
N GLN A 6 -28.07 33.68 15.07
CA GLN A 6 -27.91 32.56 14.14
C GLN A 6 -26.66 32.72 13.26
N LEU A 7 -26.34 33.95 12.85
CA LEU A 7 -25.16 34.25 12.03
C LEU A 7 -23.85 34.29 12.82
N SER A 8 -23.92 34.49 14.14
CA SER A 8 -22.75 34.53 15.01
C SER A 8 -22.31 33.14 15.51
N VAL A 9 -23.05 32.09 15.15
CA VAL A 9 -22.60 30.72 15.33
C VAL A 9 -21.41 30.49 14.40
N LYS A 10 -20.30 29.99 14.94
CA LYS A 10 -19.10 29.66 14.17
C LYS A 10 -19.12 28.15 13.86
N PRO A 11 -19.76 27.69 12.78
CA PRO A 11 -19.90 26.25 12.48
C PRO A 11 -18.56 25.54 12.23
N TRP A 12 -17.50 26.30 11.92
CA TRP A 12 -16.14 25.80 11.70
C TRP A 12 -15.35 25.53 12.99
N LEU A 13 -15.81 26.02 14.14
CA LEU A 13 -15.44 25.43 15.42
C LEU A 13 -16.21 24.13 15.48
N ALA A 14 -15.66 23.09 14.84
CA ALA A 14 -16.21 21.75 14.82
C ALA A 14 -16.75 21.48 16.23
N GLN A 15 -18.07 21.41 16.34
CA GLN A 15 -18.69 20.79 17.50
C GLN A 15 -18.08 19.40 17.46
N ARG A 16 -17.07 19.18 18.29
CA ARG A 16 -16.51 17.87 18.58
C ARG A 16 -17.61 17.16 19.36
N GLY A 17 -18.75 16.94 18.68
CA GLY A 17 -19.69 15.92 19.03
C GLY A 17 -18.81 14.71 19.23
N VAL A 18 -19.01 14.06 20.36
CA VAL A 18 -18.45 12.75 20.63
C VAL A 18 -18.65 11.96 19.35
N VAL A 19 -17.58 11.86 18.55
CA VAL A 19 -17.49 10.86 17.51
C VAL A 19 -17.58 9.63 18.37
N ALA A 20 -18.77 9.01 18.40
CA ALA A 20 -18.97 7.74 19.07
C ALA A 20 -17.75 6.93 18.70
N ASP A 21 -16.89 6.66 19.69
CA ASP A 21 -15.53 6.20 19.46
C ASP A 21 -15.63 5.17 18.36
N ALA A 22 -15.18 5.54 17.17
CA ALA A 22 -14.94 4.57 16.15
C ALA A 22 -13.75 3.83 16.75
N SER A 23 -14.06 2.82 17.56
CA SER A 23 -13.17 1.74 17.97
C SER A 23 -12.66 0.96 16.75
N GLY A 24 -12.81 1.50 15.54
CA GLY A 24 -11.97 1.21 14.40
C GLY A 24 -10.59 1.84 14.60
N PHE A 25 -9.67 1.03 15.12
CA PHE A 25 -8.22 1.23 14.98
C PHE A 25 -7.62 2.49 15.64
N VAL A 26 -8.14 2.92 16.79
CA VAL A 26 -7.43 3.87 17.68
C VAL A 26 -6.27 3.11 18.35
N GLY A 27 -5.17 2.92 17.61
CA GLY A 27 -3.99 2.17 18.07
C GLY A 27 -3.11 1.60 16.96
N THR A 28 -3.48 1.77 15.69
CA THR A 28 -2.67 1.29 14.57
C THR A 28 -1.44 2.18 14.41
N THR A 29 -0.36 1.76 15.05
CA THR A 29 0.98 2.28 14.80
C THR A 29 1.21 2.33 13.29
N PRO A 30 1.78 3.40 12.70
CA PRO A 30 2.03 3.53 11.25
C PRO A 30 2.67 2.28 10.61
N LYS A 31 3.46 1.53 11.41
CA LYS A 31 4.05 0.24 11.04
C LYS A 31 3.03 -0.83 10.64
N VAL A 32 1.88 -0.92 11.32
CA VAL A 32 0.87 -1.95 11.04
C VAL A 32 0.22 -1.69 9.67
N THR A 33 -0.11 -0.44 9.35
CA THR A 33 -0.62 -0.08 8.02
C THR A 33 0.40 -0.39 6.92
N LEU A 34 1.69 -0.12 7.16
CA LEU A 34 2.77 -0.50 6.25
C LEU A 34 2.83 -2.02 6.01
N TRP A 35 2.77 -2.82 7.08
CA TRP A 35 2.76 -4.29 6.98
C TRP A 35 1.54 -4.82 6.22
N VAL A 36 0.36 -4.26 6.47
CA VAL A 36 -0.86 -4.62 5.73
C VAL A 36 -0.70 -4.28 4.25
N PHE A 37 -0.20 -3.08 3.92
CA PHE A 37 0.06 -2.68 2.54
C PHE A 37 1.06 -3.62 1.85
N LEU A 38 2.17 -3.96 2.52
CA LEU A 38 3.18 -4.86 1.99
C LEU A 38 2.63 -6.29 1.78
N CYS A 39 1.77 -6.75 2.69
CA CYS A 39 1.09 -8.04 2.57
C CYS A 39 0.20 -8.08 1.33
N VAL A 40 -0.65 -7.06 1.13
CA VAL A 40 -1.51 -6.94 -0.05
C VAL A 40 -0.69 -6.88 -1.33
N ALA A 41 0.37 -6.07 -1.37
CA ALA A 41 1.27 -6.00 -2.51
C ALA A 41 1.92 -7.36 -2.82
N SER A 42 2.36 -8.08 -1.79
CA SER A 42 2.95 -9.42 -1.94
C SER A 42 1.94 -10.43 -2.49
N VAL A 43 0.69 -10.41 -2.02
CA VAL A 43 -0.38 -11.25 -2.55
C VAL A 43 -0.63 -10.94 -4.02
N LEU A 44 -0.70 -9.66 -4.40
CA LEU A 44 -0.87 -9.23 -5.78
C LEU A 44 0.26 -9.73 -6.69
N PHE A 45 1.53 -9.58 -6.26
CA PHE A 45 2.66 -10.16 -7.01
C PHE A 45 2.61 -11.68 -7.07
N GLY A 46 2.20 -12.35 -5.99
CA GLY A 46 2.00 -13.80 -5.95
C GLY A 46 0.95 -14.28 -6.96
N LEU A 47 -0.17 -13.56 -7.08
CA LEU A 47 -1.20 -13.85 -8.09
C LEU A 47 -0.66 -13.67 -9.51
N PHE A 48 0.13 -12.63 -9.77
CA PHE A 48 0.78 -12.46 -11.08
C PHE A 48 1.74 -13.61 -11.40
N ILE A 49 2.52 -14.08 -10.42
CA ILE A 49 3.41 -15.23 -10.58
C ILE A 49 2.59 -16.51 -10.87
N ALA A 50 1.50 -16.74 -10.14
CA ALA A 50 0.62 -17.88 -10.38
C ALA A 50 0.01 -17.84 -11.79
N ALA A 51 -0.48 -16.68 -12.23
CA ALA A 51 -1.00 -16.49 -13.58
C ALA A 51 0.08 -16.74 -14.66
N TYR A 52 1.32 -16.30 -14.42
CA TYR A 52 2.45 -16.58 -15.30
C TYR A 52 2.74 -18.07 -15.40
N PHE A 53 2.73 -18.82 -14.29
CA PHE A 53 2.89 -20.27 -14.31
C PHE A 53 1.78 -20.98 -15.07
N ILE A 54 0.52 -20.56 -14.89
CA ILE A 54 -0.61 -21.09 -15.67
C ILE A 54 -0.38 -20.84 -17.16
N ARG A 55 0.07 -19.64 -17.55
CA ARG A 55 0.38 -19.29 -18.94
C ARG A 55 1.52 -20.12 -19.54
N MET A 56 2.49 -20.52 -18.71
CA MET A 56 3.63 -21.37 -19.09
C MET A 56 3.22 -22.82 -19.39
N ALA A 57 2.08 -23.29 -18.88
CA ALA A 57 1.59 -24.64 -19.12
C ALA A 57 0.99 -24.86 -20.53
N TYR A 58 0.79 -23.80 -21.31
CA TYR A 58 0.26 -23.89 -22.67
C TYR A 58 1.35 -24.18 -23.70
N ALA A 59 1.03 -24.99 -24.72
CA ALA A 59 1.99 -25.47 -25.71
C ALA A 59 2.59 -24.38 -26.62
N ASP A 60 1.95 -23.22 -26.70
CA ASP A 60 2.42 -22.05 -27.46
C ASP A 60 3.41 -21.19 -26.67
N TRP A 61 3.65 -21.50 -25.39
CA TRP A 61 4.53 -20.73 -24.55
C TRP A 61 5.97 -20.76 -25.07
N ARG A 62 6.61 -19.59 -25.08
CA ARG A 62 8.03 -19.45 -25.38
C ARG A 62 8.68 -18.58 -24.30
N PRO A 63 9.89 -18.92 -23.86
CA PRO A 63 10.63 -18.08 -22.93
C PRO A 63 10.94 -16.74 -23.58
N ILE A 64 10.75 -15.66 -22.81
CA ILE A 64 11.16 -14.32 -23.23
C ILE A 64 12.69 -14.25 -23.12
N PRO A 65 13.41 -13.79 -24.16
CA PRO A 65 14.86 -13.62 -24.07
C PRO A 65 15.19 -12.63 -22.95
N VAL A 66 15.96 -13.10 -21.95
CA VAL A 66 16.34 -12.29 -20.79
C VAL A 66 17.57 -11.44 -21.11
N PRO A 67 17.46 -10.10 -21.16
CA PRO A 67 18.60 -9.23 -21.42
C PRO A 67 19.56 -9.23 -20.22
N ALA A 68 20.87 -9.18 -20.48
CA ALA A 68 21.90 -9.11 -19.43
C ALA A 68 21.73 -7.90 -18.49
N LEU A 69 21.14 -6.81 -19.01
CA LEU A 69 20.82 -5.61 -18.22
C LEU A 69 19.88 -5.89 -17.06
N LEU A 70 18.98 -6.88 -17.18
CA LEU A 70 18.07 -7.28 -16.10
C LEU A 70 18.86 -7.77 -14.89
N TRP A 71 19.87 -8.61 -15.10
CA TRP A 71 20.71 -9.14 -14.04
C TRP A 71 21.51 -8.06 -13.32
N LEU A 72 22.06 -7.10 -14.07
CA LEU A 72 22.77 -5.96 -13.50
C LEU A 72 21.86 -5.12 -12.58
N ASN A 73 20.62 -4.84 -13.00
CA ASN A 73 19.66 -4.13 -12.16
C ASN A 73 19.33 -4.92 -10.88
N THR A 74 19.10 -6.23 -10.96
CA THR A 74 18.81 -7.06 -9.78
C THR A 74 19.96 -7.07 -8.79
N VAL A 75 21.21 -7.17 -9.25
CA VAL A 75 22.40 -7.12 -8.37
C VAL A 75 22.54 -5.76 -7.70
N ILE A 76 22.31 -4.66 -8.43
CA ILE A 76 22.36 -3.31 -7.87
C ILE A 76 21.28 -3.13 -6.79
N LEU A 77 20.06 -3.62 -7.02
CA LEU A 77 18.99 -3.54 -6.03
C LEU A 77 19.33 -4.32 -4.75
N ILE A 78 19.90 -5.52 -4.88
CA ILE A 78 20.35 -6.31 -3.73
C ILE A 78 21.47 -5.57 -2.98
N GLY A 79 22.47 -5.04 -3.69
CA GLY A 79 23.56 -4.26 -3.11
C GLY A 79 23.05 -3.01 -2.40
N SER A 80 22.09 -2.29 -2.98
CA SER A 80 21.44 -1.14 -2.36
C SER A 80 20.67 -1.53 -1.10
N SER A 81 20.00 -2.69 -1.09
CA SER A 81 19.30 -3.17 0.11
C SER A 81 20.27 -3.51 1.23
N MET A 82 21.43 -4.10 0.92
CA MET A 82 22.47 -4.38 1.91
C MET A 82 23.09 -3.09 2.46
N ALA A 83 23.37 -2.12 1.58
CA ALA A 83 23.90 -0.82 1.97
C ALA A 83 22.96 -0.02 2.86
N LEU A 84 21.63 -0.14 2.68
CA LEU A 84 20.63 0.49 3.53
C LEU A 84 20.47 -0.20 4.90
N GLN A 85 20.87 -1.47 5.02
CA GLN A 85 20.82 -2.23 6.27
C GLN A 85 22.07 -2.06 7.15
N TRP A 86 23.14 -1.46 6.60
CA TRP A 86 24.43 -1.20 7.26
C TRP A 86 24.46 0.21 7.85
#